data_AF-A0A5Q4FXC1-F1
#
_entry.id   AF-A0A5Q4FXC1-F1
#
_cell.length_a   1.000
_cell.length_b   1.000
_cell.length_c   1.000
_cell.angle_alpha   90.00
_cell.angle_beta   90.00
_cell.angle_gamma   90.00
#
_symmetry.space_group_name_H-M   'P 1'
#
loop_
_entity.id
_entity.type
_entity.pdbx_description
1 polymer ?
#
loop_
_entity_poly.entity_id
_entity_poly.type
_entity_poly.pdbx_seq_one_letter_code
_entity_poly.pdbx_strand_id
1 'polypeptide(L)'
;HPHGTCYWAGAPATAIIEATVDPDQTDPPVITIAALQRLNVWRCDDQHVTDGCLADVTIASVPELTAEISTIVPYTLPWQWADALHADGRAGILYTARLGMGGAVARFGDHGAPADPPDTHASPATAHIADLPDGYRVGISTPGALASLPRAAPP
;
A
#
# COMPACT_ATOMS: atom_id res chain seq x y z
N HIS A 1 -4.21 17.24 10.11
CA HIS A 1 -3.48 16.13 9.48
C HIS A 1 -2.47 15.65 10.49
N PRO A 2 -2.44 14.36 10.86
CA PRO A 2 -1.42 13.89 11.78
C PRO A 2 -0.05 14.31 11.21
N HIS A 3 0.77 14.91 12.06
CA HIS A 3 2.08 15.40 11.67
C HIS A 3 2.88 14.24 11.06
N GLY A 4 3.19 14.31 9.76
CA GLY A 4 4.12 13.39 9.10
C GLY A 4 3.77 11.91 9.19
N THR A 5 2.53 11.47 8.99
CA THR A 5 2.28 10.01 8.90
C THR A 5 2.72 9.45 7.56
N CYS A 6 3.62 8.47 7.56
CA CYS A 6 3.98 7.68 6.37
C CYS A 6 3.53 6.22 6.52
N TYR A 7 3.15 5.60 5.40
CA TYR A 7 2.64 4.23 5.35
C TYR A 7 3.57 3.37 4.50
N TRP A 8 3.99 2.24 5.05
CA TRP A 8 4.84 1.25 4.41
C TRP A 8 4.10 -0.07 4.31
N ALA A 9 4.29 -0.78 3.20
CA ALA A 9 3.81 -2.15 3.05
C ALA A 9 4.99 -3.12 3.06
N GLY A 10 4.79 -4.32 3.61
CA GLY A 10 5.82 -5.35 3.68
C GLY A 10 6.23 -5.94 2.32
N ALA A 11 5.51 -5.61 1.24
CA ALA A 11 5.85 -6.02 -0.12
C ALA A 11 5.41 -4.98 -1.17
N PRO A 12 6.13 -4.87 -2.31
CA PRO A 12 5.74 -4.02 -3.44
C PRO A 12 4.31 -4.23 -3.92
N ALA A 13 3.87 -5.49 -4.06
CA ALA A 13 2.52 -5.82 -4.52
C ALA A 13 1.44 -5.23 -3.61
N THR A 14 1.64 -5.33 -2.29
CA THR A 14 0.74 -4.78 -1.28
C THR A 14 0.66 -3.26 -1.37
N ALA A 15 1.81 -2.58 -1.48
CA ALA A 15 1.84 -1.12 -1.65
C ALA A 15 1.10 -0.66 -2.92
N ILE A 16 1.30 -1.37 -4.03
CA ILE A 16 0.63 -1.08 -5.30
C ILE A 16 -0.88 -1.27 -5.16
N ILE A 17 -1.32 -2.38 -4.56
CA ILE A 17 -2.74 -2.70 -4.37
C ILE A 17 -3.41 -1.61 -3.50
N GLU A 18 -2.84 -1.29 -2.33
CA GLU A 18 -3.38 -0.25 -1.43
C GLU A 18 -3.40 1.15 -2.07
N ALA A 19 -2.48 1.45 -2.99
CA ALA A 19 -2.41 2.74 -3.67
C ALA A 19 -3.34 2.87 -4.90
N THR A 20 -3.76 1.75 -5.49
CA THR A 20 -4.49 1.74 -6.78
C THR A 20 -5.94 1.31 -6.66
N VAL A 21 -6.27 0.54 -5.62
CA VAL A 21 -7.59 -0.05 -5.47
C VAL A 21 -8.46 0.88 -4.64
N ASP A 22 -9.62 1.22 -5.20
CA ASP A 22 -10.65 1.91 -4.44
C ASP A 22 -11.32 0.92 -3.48
N PRO A 23 -11.31 1.20 -2.17
CA PRO A 23 -11.93 0.32 -1.18
C PRO A 23 -13.45 0.17 -1.34
N ASP A 24 -14.13 1.11 -2.02
CA ASP A 24 -15.56 1.08 -2.25
C ASP A 24 -15.93 0.42 -3.60
N GLN A 25 -14.93 -0.07 -4.35
CA GLN A 25 -15.14 -0.71 -5.64
C GLN A 25 -15.88 -2.05 -5.48
N THR A 26 -17.03 -2.16 -6.13
CA THR A 26 -17.95 -3.31 -6.02
C THR A 26 -17.61 -4.44 -7.00
N ASP A 27 -16.88 -4.12 -8.07
CA ASP A 27 -16.31 -5.08 -9.01
C ASP A 27 -14.93 -5.53 -8.53
N PRO A 28 -14.46 -6.74 -8.89
CA PRO A 28 -13.13 -7.19 -8.50
C PRO A 28 -12.11 -6.11 -8.87
N PRO A 29 -11.28 -5.68 -7.92
CA PRO A 29 -10.39 -4.54 -8.13
C PRO A 29 -9.38 -4.84 -9.23
N VAL A 30 -9.46 -4.11 -10.34
CA VAL A 30 -8.56 -4.26 -11.49
C VAL A 30 -7.51 -3.15 -11.47
N ILE A 31 -6.24 -3.55 -11.48
CA ILE A 31 -5.13 -2.62 -11.61
C ILE A 31 -4.83 -2.42 -13.09
N THR A 32 -4.90 -1.17 -13.56
CA THR A 32 -4.61 -0.83 -14.96
C THR A 32 -3.14 -0.45 -15.16
N ILE A 33 -2.60 -0.67 -16.36
CA ILE A 33 -1.25 -0.18 -16.73
C ILE A 33 -1.14 1.33 -16.55
N ALA A 34 -2.19 2.08 -16.90
CA ALA A 34 -2.21 3.53 -16.75
C ALA A 34 -2.10 3.97 -15.28
N ALA A 35 -2.67 3.20 -14.34
CA ALA A 35 -2.49 3.44 -12.91
C ALA A 35 -1.03 3.15 -12.49
N LEU A 36 -0.48 2.01 -12.92
CA LEU A 36 0.92 1.63 -12.61
C LEU A 36 1.95 2.61 -13.17
N GLN A 37 1.74 3.15 -14.37
CA GLN A 37 2.66 4.11 -15.01
C GLN A 37 2.79 5.43 -14.24
N ARG A 38 1.87 5.72 -13.31
CA ARG A 38 1.90 6.92 -12.46
C ARG A 38 2.54 6.68 -11.10
N LEU A 39 2.96 5.45 -10.81
CA LEU A 39 3.47 5.04 -9.50
C LEU A 39 4.93 4.60 -9.57
N ASN A 40 5.69 5.04 -8.57
CA ASN A 40 6.99 4.46 -8.24
C ASN A 40 6.85 3.71 -6.92
N VAL A 41 7.44 2.52 -6.85
CA VAL A 41 7.60 1.78 -5.61
C VAL A 41 8.94 2.16 -5.02
N TRP A 42 8.90 2.67 -3.79
CA TRP A 42 10.09 2.95 -3.01
C TRP A 42 10.30 1.80 -2.04
N ARG A 43 11.54 1.32 -1.94
CA ARG A 43 11.95 0.32 -0.97
C ARG A 43 12.81 1.00 0.08
N CYS A 44 12.80 0.44 1.29
CA CYS A 44 13.60 0.87 2.40
C CYS A 44 13.96 -0.36 3.24
N ASP A 45 15.05 -0.29 3.99
CA ASP A 45 15.45 -1.34 4.91
C ASP A 45 14.41 -1.54 6.03
N ASP A 46 14.13 -2.79 6.37
CA ASP A 46 13.18 -3.15 7.43
C ASP A 46 13.49 -2.45 8.75
N GLN A 47 14.78 -2.28 9.08
CA GLN A 47 15.21 -1.61 10.30
C GLN A 47 14.76 -0.13 10.32
N HIS A 48 14.78 0.57 9.19
CA HIS A 48 14.34 1.96 9.13
C HIS A 48 12.83 2.09 9.33
N VAL A 49 12.07 1.17 8.74
CA VAL A 49 10.61 1.13 8.85
C VAL A 49 10.17 0.71 10.26
N THR A 50 10.92 -0.18 10.91
CA THR A 50 10.56 -0.75 12.22
C THR A 50 11.28 -0.10 13.40
N ASP A 51 12.13 0.90 13.18
CA ASP A 51 12.90 1.56 14.25
C ASP A 51 12.00 2.24 15.30
N GLY A 52 12.27 2.03 16.59
CA GLY A 52 11.45 2.57 17.67
C GLY A 52 10.27 1.68 18.09
N CYS A 53 9.47 2.19 19.02
CA CYS A 53 8.43 1.39 19.66
C CYS A 53 7.12 1.40 18.85
N LEU A 54 6.86 0.33 18.10
CA LEU A 54 5.61 0.14 17.37
C LEU A 54 4.54 -0.52 18.25
N ALA A 55 3.29 -0.08 18.11
CA ALA A 55 2.14 -0.80 18.61
C ALA A 55 1.73 -1.88 17.60
N ASP A 56 1.91 -3.14 17.98
CA ASP A 56 1.49 -4.27 17.16
C ASP A 56 -0.01 -4.50 17.31
N VAL A 57 -0.76 -4.28 16.23
CA VAL A 57 -2.21 -4.51 16.16
C VAL A 57 -2.55 -5.71 15.25
N THR A 58 -1.55 -6.52 14.90
CA THR A 58 -1.72 -7.81 14.20
C THR A 58 -1.96 -8.98 15.17
N ILE A 59 -1.92 -8.71 16.47
CA ILE A 59 -2.01 -9.73 17.52
C ILE A 59 -3.37 -10.42 17.45
N ALA A 60 -3.36 -11.75 17.29
CA ALA A 60 -4.56 -12.58 17.13
C ALA A 60 -5.58 -12.49 18.27
N SER A 61 -5.20 -11.92 19.43
CA SER A 61 -6.08 -11.68 20.57
C SER A 61 -7.01 -10.48 20.40
N VAL A 62 -6.84 -9.65 19.36
CA VAL A 62 -7.66 -8.45 19.08
C VAL A 62 -8.10 -8.39 17.60
N PRO A 63 -8.74 -9.44 17.06
CA PRO A 63 -9.06 -9.53 15.62
C PRO A 63 -10.01 -8.43 15.14
N GLU A 64 -10.88 -7.95 16.03
CA GLU A 64 -11.82 -6.86 15.78
C GLU A 64 -11.08 -5.55 15.48
N LEU A 65 -10.00 -5.25 16.21
CA LEU A 65 -9.19 -4.05 16.02
C LEU A 65 -8.47 -4.05 14.68
N THR A 66 -7.92 -5.20 14.27
CA THR A 66 -7.27 -5.35 12.95
C THR A 66 -8.27 -5.10 11.82
N ALA A 67 -9.49 -5.63 11.94
CA ALA A 67 -10.55 -5.41 10.97
C ALA A 67 -11.03 -3.95 10.96
N GLU A 68 -11.15 -3.32 12.13
CA GLU A 68 -11.56 -1.92 12.27
C GLU A 68 -10.54 -0.98 11.61
N ILE A 69 -9.25 -1.12 11.93
CA ILE A 69 -8.17 -0.31 11.35
C ILE A 69 -8.16 -0.42 9.82
N SER A 70 -8.47 -1.60 9.30
CA SER A 70 -8.52 -1.87 7.86
C SER A 70 -9.74 -1.24 7.18
N THR A 71 -10.82 -0.95 7.88
CA THR A 71 -12.12 -0.62 7.25
C THR A 71 -12.68 0.74 7.62
N ILE A 72 -12.17 1.40 8.66
CA ILE A 72 -12.71 2.69 9.10
C ILE A 72 -12.47 3.77 8.05
N VAL A 73 -13.59 4.23 7.49
CA VAL A 73 -13.71 5.48 6.74
C VAL A 73 -14.92 6.25 7.30
N PRO A 74 -14.84 7.58 7.50
CA PRO A 74 -13.69 8.46 7.24
C PRO A 74 -12.57 8.33 8.27
N TYR A 75 -11.33 8.67 7.88
CA TYR A 75 -10.10 8.47 8.65
C TYR A 75 -9.94 9.31 9.94
N THR A 76 -10.98 10.03 10.37
CA THR A 76 -10.94 10.86 11.58
C THR A 76 -10.61 10.05 12.82
N LEU A 77 -11.22 8.87 12.98
CA LEU A 77 -10.98 8.00 14.13
C LEU A 77 -9.56 7.38 14.07
N PRO A 78 -9.09 6.82 12.95
CA PRO A 78 -7.69 6.42 12.77
C PRO A 78 -6.68 7.53 13.10
N TRP A 79 -6.97 8.79 12.76
CA TRP A 79 -6.10 9.92 13.13
C TRP A 79 -6.08 10.17 14.63
N GLN A 80 -7.22 10.10 15.31
CA GLN A 80 -7.27 10.22 16.77
C GLN A 80 -6.49 9.10 17.47
N TRP A 81 -6.54 7.89 16.93
CA TRP A 81 -5.74 6.77 17.42
C TRP A 81 -4.24 7.01 17.21
N ALA A 82 -3.85 7.48 16.03
CA ALA A 82 -2.45 7.83 15.74
C ALA A 82 -1.93 8.90 16.72
N ASP A 83 -2.72 9.95 16.97
CA ASP A 83 -2.36 11.02 17.92
C ASP A 83 -2.24 10.49 19.36
N ALA A 84 -3.17 9.63 19.80
CA ALA A 84 -3.15 9.03 21.13
C ALA A 84 -1.96 8.08 21.32
N LEU A 85 -1.68 7.23 20.33
CA LEU A 85 -0.53 6.32 20.36
C LEU A 85 0.80 7.08 20.31
N HIS A 86 0.88 8.15 19.52
CA HIS A 86 2.06 9.00 19.48
C HIS A 86 2.29 9.71 20.82
N ALA A 87 1.23 10.22 21.46
CA ALA A 87 1.31 10.81 22.79
C ALA A 87 1.73 9.80 23.89
N ASP A 88 1.45 8.51 23.71
CA ASP A 88 1.94 7.40 24.56
C ASP A 88 3.40 7.02 24.27
N GLY A 89 4.06 7.70 23.33
CA GLY A 89 5.46 7.44 22.95
C GLY A 89 5.64 6.33 21.92
N ARG A 90 4.59 5.96 21.17
CA ARG A 90 4.70 5.02 20.05
C ARG A 90 5.19 5.75 18.79
N ALA A 91 6.10 5.08 18.08
CA ALA A 91 6.63 5.55 16.80
C ALA A 91 5.69 5.22 15.62
N GLY A 92 4.71 4.33 15.83
CA GLY A 92 3.81 3.86 14.79
C GLY A 92 2.99 2.64 15.20
N ILE A 93 2.28 2.07 14.21
CA ILE A 93 1.57 0.80 14.33
C ILE A 93 2.04 -0.21 13.27
N LEU A 94 2.08 -1.49 13.65
CA LEU A 94 2.18 -2.62 12.72
C LEU A 94 0.77 -3.22 12.58
N TYR A 95 0.24 -3.29 11.37
CA TYR A 95 -1.12 -3.74 11.08
C TYR A 95 -1.18 -4.61 9.83
N THR A 96 -2.31 -5.30 9.62
CA THR A 96 -2.56 -6.05 8.39
C THR A 96 -3.11 -5.10 7.32
N ALA A 97 -2.56 -5.14 6.12
CA ALA A 97 -3.05 -4.33 5.00
C ALA A 97 -4.54 -4.62 4.74
N ARG A 98 -5.29 -3.60 4.32
CA ARG A 98 -6.76 -3.63 4.21
C ARG A 98 -7.24 -4.72 3.26
N LEU A 99 -6.51 -4.95 2.19
CA LEU A 99 -6.83 -5.98 1.20
C LEU A 99 -6.21 -7.35 1.54
N GLY A 100 -5.82 -7.57 2.80
CA GLY A 100 -5.34 -8.84 3.34
C GLY A 100 -3.95 -9.26 2.85
N MET A 101 -3.26 -8.38 2.13
CA MET A 101 -2.03 -8.67 1.41
C MET A 101 -0.77 -8.50 2.29
N GLY A 102 -0.77 -9.04 3.50
CA GLY A 102 0.39 -9.02 4.40
C GLY A 102 0.48 -7.81 5.33
N GLY A 103 1.63 -7.65 5.97
CA GLY A 103 1.86 -6.61 6.99
C GLY A 103 2.10 -5.22 6.40
N ALA A 104 1.72 -4.21 7.15
CA ALA A 104 1.91 -2.79 6.86
C ALA A 104 2.30 -2.03 8.13
N VAL A 105 2.99 -0.92 7.98
CA VAL A 105 3.44 -0.07 9.08
C VAL A 105 3.01 1.37 8.82
N ALA A 106 2.37 2.00 9.80
CA ALA A 106 2.11 3.44 9.78
C ALA A 106 2.99 4.10 10.83
N ARG A 107 3.81 5.06 10.41
CA ARG A 107 4.74 5.80 11.29
C ARG A 107 4.14 7.14 11.68
N PHE A 108 4.37 7.62 12.90
CA PHE A 108 3.77 8.84 13.43
C PHE A 108 4.80 9.94 13.68
N GLY A 109 4.41 11.21 13.52
CA GLY A 109 5.24 12.36 13.88
C GLY A 109 6.57 12.39 13.12
N ASP A 110 7.65 12.70 13.83
CA ASP A 110 9.01 12.76 13.26
C ASP A 110 9.48 11.40 12.72
N HIS A 111 8.94 10.29 13.23
CA HIS A 111 9.26 8.94 12.75
C HIS A 111 8.64 8.62 11.39
N GLY A 112 7.64 9.38 10.96
CA GLY A 112 7.05 9.29 9.62
C GLY A 112 7.30 10.51 8.75
N ALA A 113 8.02 11.51 9.27
CA ALA A 113 8.46 12.64 8.48
C ALA A 113 9.24 12.13 7.25
N PRO A 114 9.04 12.75 6.07
CA PRO A 114 9.74 12.37 4.86
C PRO A 114 11.23 12.71 5.01
N ALA A 115 11.99 11.85 5.67
CA ALA A 115 13.39 11.69 5.36
C ALA A 115 13.42 10.87 4.08
N ASP A 116 14.14 11.34 3.06
CA ASP A 116 14.46 10.47 1.93
C ASP A 116 15.08 9.18 2.50
N PRO A 117 14.50 8.00 2.21
CA PRO A 117 15.04 6.75 2.70
C PRO A 117 16.53 6.66 2.35
N PRO A 118 17.40 6.25 3.26
CA PRO A 118 18.85 6.25 3.01
C PRO A 118 19.27 5.30 1.87
N ASP A 119 18.40 4.36 1.48
CA ASP A 119 18.53 3.50 0.31
C ASP A 119 17.25 3.56 -0.54
N THR A 120 17.18 4.50 -1.48
CA THR A 120 16.04 4.65 -2.39
C THR A 120 16.26 3.88 -3.67
N HIS A 121 16.01 2.57 -3.64
CA HIS A 121 15.71 1.85 -4.87
C HIS A 121 14.27 2.13 -5.30
N ALA A 122 14.07 3.27 -5.97
CA ALA A 122 12.83 3.56 -6.67
C ALA A 122 12.78 2.74 -7.96
N SER A 123 11.72 1.97 -8.13
CA SER A 123 11.40 1.27 -9.38
C SER A 123 10.01 1.67 -9.86
N PRO A 124 9.78 1.74 -11.18
CA PRO A 124 8.44 1.90 -11.71
C PRO A 124 7.54 0.75 -11.23
N ALA A 125 6.30 1.04 -10.84
CA ALA A 125 5.36 -0.01 -10.41
C ALA A 125 5.10 -1.07 -11.50
N THR A 126 5.30 -0.71 -12.77
CA THR A 126 5.24 -1.65 -13.91
C THR A 126 6.29 -2.76 -13.85
N ALA A 127 7.41 -2.56 -13.15
CA ALA A 127 8.41 -3.60 -12.94
C ALA A 127 7.93 -4.71 -11.98
N HIS A 128 6.85 -4.47 -11.23
CA HIS A 128 6.30 -5.34 -10.20
C HIS A 128 4.99 -6.04 -10.61
N ILE A 129 4.60 -5.96 -11.89
CA ILE A 129 3.38 -6.62 -12.39
C ILE A 129 3.40 -8.12 -12.06
N ALA A 130 4.56 -8.76 -12.19
CA ALA A 130 4.78 -10.17 -11.90
C ALA A 130 4.75 -10.52 -10.40
N ASP A 131 4.62 -9.54 -9.51
CA ASP A 131 4.46 -9.73 -8.06
C ASP A 131 2.98 -9.61 -7.63
N LEU A 132 2.11 -9.04 -8.47
CA LEU A 132 0.68 -8.87 -8.16
C LEU A 132 -0.07 -10.22 -8.14
N PRO A 133 -1.10 -10.45 -7.33
CA PRO A 133 -1.91 -11.67 -7.44
C PRO A 133 -2.67 -11.69 -8.77
N ASP A 134 -2.91 -12.89 -9.33
CA ASP A 134 -3.51 -13.05 -10.67
C ASP A 134 -4.86 -12.35 -10.83
N GLY A 135 -5.68 -12.31 -9.76
CA GLY A 135 -6.97 -11.61 -9.76
C GLY A 135 -6.86 -10.10 -10.02
N TYR A 136 -5.73 -9.48 -9.68
CA TYR A 136 -5.48 -8.04 -9.88
C TYR A 136 -4.83 -7.74 -11.25
N ARG A 137 -4.37 -8.76 -11.97
CA ARG A 137 -3.69 -8.63 -13.27
C ARG A 137 -4.62 -8.65 -14.48
N VAL A 138 -5.90 -8.97 -14.27
CA VAL A 138 -6.88 -9.12 -15.35
C VAL A 138 -7.01 -7.78 -16.10
N GLY A 139 -6.61 -7.73 -17.37
CA GLY A 139 -6.64 -6.50 -18.18
C GLY A 139 -5.32 -5.72 -18.24
N ILE A 140 -4.25 -6.18 -17.57
CA ILE A 140 -2.89 -5.72 -17.79
C ILE A 140 -2.36 -6.37 -19.08
N SER A 141 -2.78 -5.84 -20.23
CA SER A 141 -2.19 -6.21 -21.52
C SER A 141 -0.76 -5.66 -21.57
N THR A 142 0.23 -6.48 -21.20
CA THR A 142 1.64 -6.10 -21.27
C THR A 142 1.91 -5.51 -22.66
N PRO A 143 2.52 -4.32 -22.80
CA PRO A 143 2.90 -3.80 -24.11
C PRO A 143 3.83 -4.83 -24.77
N GLY A 144 3.33 -5.54 -25.79
CA GLY A 144 4.05 -6.67 -26.41
C GLY A 144 3.21 -7.93 -26.63
N ALA A 145 2.05 -8.10 -25.98
CA ALA A 145 1.08 -9.10 -26.39
C ALA A 145 0.35 -8.59 -27.66
N LEU A 146 0.75 -9.12 -28.82
CA LEU A 146 0.27 -8.78 -30.15
C LEU A 146 -1.25 -8.57 -30.23
N ALA A 147 -1.70 -7.33 -30.31
CA ALA A 147 -3.03 -7.00 -30.81
C ALA A 147 -2.88 -6.53 -32.27
N SER A 148 -3.11 -7.43 -33.22
CA SER A 148 -3.38 -7.03 -34.60
C SER A 148 -4.80 -6.48 -34.65
N LEU A 149 -4.97 -5.22 -35.05
CA LEU A 149 -6.25 -4.78 -35.59
C LEU A 149 -6.54 -5.62 -36.85
N PRO A 150 -7.79 -6.05 -37.12
CA PRO A 150 -8.11 -6.60 -38.43
C PRO A 150 -7.77 -5.52 -39.47
N ARG A 151 -6.90 -5.85 -40.44
CA ARG A 151 -6.72 -5.00 -41.62
C ARG A 151 -8.09 -4.90 -42.28
N ALA A 152 -8.57 -3.68 -42.49
CA ALA A 152 -9.75 -3.46 -43.32
C ALA A 152 -9.56 -4.20 -44.65
N ALA A 153 -10.61 -4.88 -45.12
CA ALA A 153 -10.56 -5.54 -46.41
C ALA A 153 -10.25 -4.49 -47.50
N PRO A 154 -9.41 -4.83 -48.49
CA PRO A 154 -9.14 -3.94 -49.61
C PRO A 154 -10.45 -3.63 -50.38
N PRO A 155 -10.51 -2.49 -51.08
CA PRO A 155 -11.75 -1.91 -51.62
C PRO A 155 -12.51 -2.83 -52.58
#